data_AF-A0A3D0W412-F1
#
_entry.id   AF-A0A3D0W412-F1
#
_cell.length_a   1.000
_cell.length_b   1.000
_cell.length_c   1.000
_cell.angle_alpha   90.00
_cell.angle_beta   90.00
_cell.angle_gamma   90.00
#
_symmetry.space_group_name_H-M   'P 1'
#
loop_
_entity.id
_entity.type
_entity.pdbx_description
1 polymer ?
#
loop_
_entity_poly.entity_id
_entity_poly.type
_entity_poly.pdbx_seq_one_letter_code
_entity_poly.pdbx_strand_id
1 'polypeptide(L)'
;MNNITIGQFIPGNSWLHKLDPRIKLLSLVVLLVGVFMIPISAEVLPLAIMGAIFVGVLILTYSTGIPMRKVLNGLRPIVFLLTFTFFIQLFYVKSGTMLTENPIQMYISVTSILGIILFVIFYNWSKKYIKFRILYFFFAAFMVFFIQAMLPYIPLTSYSLSIYDEGLLRAGFIFVRITNVIILTSLLTFTTMTTDLNYGIESLLKPLKVVKVPVDVIAMMLSLTLRYIPTLLGETEKIMKA
;
A
#
# COMPACT_ATOMS: atom_id res chain seq x y z
N MET A 1 -23.51 9.27 -13.76
CA MET A 1 -22.37 8.96 -12.88
C MET A 1 -22.89 7.99 -11.84
N ASN A 2 -22.66 6.70 -12.06
CA ASN A 2 -23.29 5.61 -11.31
C ASN A 2 -22.80 5.57 -9.86
N ASN A 3 -23.76 5.53 -8.93
CA ASN A 3 -23.62 5.08 -7.54
C ASN A 3 -22.32 5.53 -6.85
N ILE A 4 -22.28 6.78 -6.40
CA ILE A 4 -21.40 7.14 -5.29
C ILE A 4 -21.91 6.34 -4.08
N THR A 5 -21.39 5.12 -3.89
CA THR A 5 -21.64 4.32 -2.70
C THR A 5 -20.91 4.97 -1.55
N ILE A 6 -21.59 5.90 -0.87
CA ILE A 6 -21.09 6.56 0.33
C ILE A 6 -21.00 5.50 1.44
N GLY A 7 -19.77 5.20 1.85
CA GLY A 7 -19.47 4.14 2.81
C GLY A 7 -19.35 2.76 2.15
N GLN A 8 -18.18 2.14 2.26
CA GLN A 8 -17.91 0.80 1.73
C GLN A 8 -18.15 -0.30 2.78
N PHE A 9 -19.11 -0.11 3.68
CA PHE A 9 -19.45 -1.12 4.68
C PHE A 9 -19.98 -2.39 3.98
N ILE A 10 -19.44 -3.55 4.36
CA ILE A 10 -19.89 -4.84 3.88
C ILE A 10 -20.64 -5.51 5.04
N PRO A 11 -21.95 -5.79 4.89
CA PRO A 11 -22.71 -6.44 5.95
C PRO A 11 -22.16 -7.84 6.23
N GLY A 12 -21.93 -8.14 7.49
CA GLY A 12 -21.37 -9.41 7.96
C GLY A 12 -21.63 -9.61 9.45
N ASN A 13 -21.54 -10.87 9.91
CA ASN A 13 -21.88 -11.26 11.28
C ASN A 13 -20.67 -11.73 12.12
N SER A 14 -19.44 -11.51 11.64
CA SER A 14 -18.23 -11.94 12.37
C SER A 14 -18.06 -11.22 13.69
N TRP A 15 -17.15 -11.71 14.56
CA TRP A 15 -16.86 -11.00 15.83
C TRP A 15 -16.48 -9.54 15.56
N LEU A 16 -15.76 -9.28 14.46
CA LEU A 16 -15.18 -7.96 14.22
C LEU A 16 -16.26 -6.96 13.82
N HIS A 17 -17.36 -7.41 13.23
CA HIS A 17 -18.50 -6.54 12.96
C HIS A 17 -19.21 -6.14 14.26
N LYS A 18 -19.32 -7.06 15.22
CA LYS A 18 -20.05 -6.87 16.49
C LYS A 18 -19.28 -6.08 17.55
N LEU A 19 -17.97 -5.94 17.42
CA LEU A 19 -17.15 -5.18 18.38
C LEU A 19 -17.55 -3.70 18.41
N ASP A 20 -17.40 -3.06 19.57
CA ASP A 20 -17.63 -1.63 19.71
C ASP A 20 -16.71 -0.82 18.77
N PRO A 21 -17.24 0.19 18.04
CA PRO A 21 -16.46 0.98 17.09
C PRO A 21 -15.23 1.66 17.71
N ARG A 22 -15.33 2.06 18.98
CA ARG A 22 -14.24 2.69 19.75
C ARG A 22 -13.05 1.76 19.90
N ILE A 23 -13.31 0.50 20.23
CA ILE A 23 -12.28 -0.52 20.42
C ILE A 23 -11.65 -0.86 19.06
N LYS A 24 -12.45 -0.96 17.99
CA LYS A 24 -11.90 -1.15 16.63
C LYS A 24 -11.00 0.00 16.20
N LEU A 25 -11.40 1.24 16.46
CA LEU A 25 -10.59 2.43 16.17
C LEU A 25 -9.28 2.43 16.98
N LEU A 26 -9.35 2.23 18.29
CA LEU A 26 -8.16 2.21 19.15
C LEU A 26 -7.22 1.06 18.80
N SER A 27 -7.76 -0.15 18.60
CA SER A 27 -6.95 -1.30 18.18
C SER A 27 -6.30 -1.07 16.82
N LEU A 28 -6.98 -0.43 15.86
CA LEU A 28 -6.36 -0.04 14.61
C LEU A 28 -5.18 0.90 14.85
N VAL A 29 -5.36 1.97 15.63
CA VAL A 29 -4.27 2.93 15.92
C VAL A 29 -3.10 2.22 16.60
N VAL A 30 -3.35 1.39 17.60
CA VAL A 30 -2.31 0.62 18.31
C VAL A 30 -1.58 -0.33 17.36
N LEU A 31 -2.29 -1.05 16.49
CA LEU A 31 -1.68 -1.95 15.51
C LEU A 31 -0.86 -1.19 14.46
N LEU A 32 -1.34 -0.03 13.99
CA LEU A 32 -0.60 0.82 13.07
C LEU A 32 0.68 1.34 13.73
N VAL A 33 0.59 1.89 14.94
CA VAL A 33 1.77 2.33 15.70
C VAL A 33 2.74 1.17 15.91
N GLY A 34 2.25 -0.01 16.29
CA GLY A 34 3.06 -1.21 16.45
C GLY A 34 3.81 -1.61 15.17
N VAL A 35 3.13 -1.59 14.01
CA VAL A 35 3.73 -1.88 12.70
C VAL A 35 4.83 -0.88 12.32
N PHE A 36 4.68 0.39 12.69
CA PHE A 36 5.68 1.44 12.41
C PHE A 36 6.82 1.52 13.43
N MET A 37 6.59 1.09 14.68
CA MET A 37 7.63 1.02 15.71
C MET A 37 8.73 0.01 15.38
N ILE A 38 8.41 -1.04 14.62
CA ILE A 38 9.41 -2.05 14.23
C ILE A 38 10.38 -1.40 13.25
N PRO A 39 11.68 -1.30 13.56
CA PRO A 39 12.65 -0.66 12.67
C PRO A 39 12.79 -1.42 11.35
N ILE A 40 13.07 -0.67 10.27
CA ILE A 40 13.39 -1.29 8.97
C ILE A 40 14.84 -1.74 9.06
N SER A 41 15.07 -3.00 9.38
CA SER A 41 16.40 -3.61 9.38
C SER A 41 16.34 -5.02 8.77
N ALA A 42 17.50 -5.54 8.38
CA ALA A 42 17.67 -6.89 7.86
C ALA A 42 17.93 -7.93 8.97
N GLU A 43 17.73 -7.54 10.23
CA GLU A 43 17.92 -8.43 11.37
C GLU A 43 16.77 -9.43 11.50
N VAL A 44 17.08 -10.61 12.04
CA VAL A 44 16.12 -11.72 12.18
C VAL A 44 14.94 -11.34 13.07
N LEU A 45 15.18 -10.61 14.16
CA LEU A 45 14.13 -10.28 15.14
C LEU A 45 13.05 -9.34 14.56
N PRO A 46 13.38 -8.17 13.99
CA PRO A 46 12.39 -7.30 13.34
C PRO A 46 11.63 -7.99 12.21
N LEU A 47 12.33 -8.81 11.41
CA LEU A 47 11.71 -9.57 10.33
C LEU A 47 10.70 -10.60 10.85
N ALA A 48 11.05 -11.35 11.89
CA ALA A 48 10.17 -12.32 12.52
C ALA A 48 8.92 -11.66 13.13
N ILE A 49 9.08 -10.53 13.85
CA ILE A 49 7.96 -9.79 14.43
C ILE A 49 7.02 -9.25 13.35
N MET A 50 7.57 -8.64 12.29
CA MET A 50 6.77 -8.14 11.18
C MET A 50 6.03 -9.28 10.45
N GLY A 51 6.69 -10.41 10.25
CA GLY A 51 6.08 -11.62 9.69
C GLY A 51 4.95 -12.17 10.56
N ALA A 52 5.15 -12.22 11.88
CA ALA A 52 4.13 -12.64 12.83
C ALA A 52 2.90 -11.71 12.81
N ILE A 53 3.10 -10.39 12.76
CA ILE A 53 2.00 -9.43 12.60
C ILE A 53 1.28 -9.64 11.28
N PHE A 54 2.01 -9.85 10.18
CA PHE A 54 1.41 -10.11 8.87
C PHE A 54 0.51 -11.34 8.88
N VAL A 55 0.98 -12.45 9.45
CA VAL A 55 0.17 -13.66 9.65
C VAL A 55 -1.04 -13.38 10.53
N GLY A 56 -0.88 -12.64 11.63
CA GLY A 56 -1.98 -12.23 12.50
C GLY A 56 -3.05 -11.42 11.76
N VAL A 57 -2.63 -10.46 10.92
CA VAL A 57 -3.53 -9.64 10.10
C VAL A 57 -4.28 -10.48 9.05
N LEU A 58 -3.62 -11.48 8.45
CA LEU A 58 -4.27 -12.42 7.54
C LEU A 58 -5.31 -13.29 8.25
N ILE A 59 -4.99 -13.79 9.45
CA ILE A 59 -5.93 -14.56 10.29
C ILE A 59 -7.13 -13.70 10.68
N LEU A 60 -6.89 -12.46 11.10
CA LEU A 60 -7.96 -11.50 11.39
C LEU A 60 -8.85 -11.29 10.17
N THR A 61 -8.26 -11.08 8.99
CA THR A 61 -8.99 -10.92 7.74
C THR A 61 -9.87 -12.15 7.45
N TYR A 62 -9.30 -13.35 7.57
CA TYR A 62 -10.03 -14.59 7.35
C TYR A 62 -11.21 -14.75 8.33
N SER A 63 -10.98 -14.45 9.62
CA SER A 63 -12.01 -14.47 10.67
C SER A 63 -13.18 -13.52 10.39
N THR A 64 -12.96 -12.43 9.64
CA THR A 64 -14.05 -11.51 9.30
C THR A 64 -15.05 -12.05 8.28
N GLY A 65 -14.68 -13.08 7.51
CA GLY A 65 -15.48 -13.58 6.39
C GLY A 65 -15.52 -12.64 5.17
N ILE A 66 -14.71 -11.58 5.15
CA ILE A 66 -14.61 -10.68 4.00
C ILE A 66 -13.73 -11.35 2.93
N PRO A 67 -14.16 -11.37 1.66
CA PRO A 67 -13.36 -11.98 0.60
C PRO A 67 -12.02 -11.25 0.46
N MET A 68 -10.92 -12.00 0.61
CA MET A 68 -9.54 -11.47 0.56
C MET A 68 -9.28 -10.63 -0.69
N ARG A 69 -9.91 -10.98 -1.82
CA ARG A 69 -9.79 -10.21 -3.08
C ARG A 69 -10.27 -8.76 -2.94
N LYS A 70 -11.33 -8.49 -2.17
CA LYS A 70 -11.80 -7.10 -1.94
C LYS A 70 -10.80 -6.31 -1.11
N VAL A 71 -10.19 -6.95 -0.11
CA VAL A 71 -9.14 -6.34 0.74
C VAL A 71 -7.88 -6.05 -0.08
N LEU A 72 -7.39 -7.02 -0.85
CA LEU A 72 -6.20 -6.86 -1.70
C LEU A 72 -6.41 -5.87 -2.85
N ASN A 73 -7.65 -5.61 -3.27
CA ASN A 73 -7.92 -4.55 -4.24
C ASN A 73 -7.57 -3.15 -3.69
N GLY A 74 -7.54 -2.96 -2.36
CA GLY A 74 -7.04 -1.74 -1.73
C GLY A 74 -5.55 -1.50 -1.99
N LEU A 75 -4.77 -2.55 -2.28
CA LEU A 75 -3.35 -2.41 -2.65
C LEU A 75 -3.18 -1.81 -4.05
N ARG A 76 -4.18 -1.99 -4.94
CA ARG A 76 -4.08 -1.66 -6.37
C ARG A 76 -3.54 -0.25 -6.68
N PRO A 77 -4.04 0.85 -6.07
CA PRO A 77 -3.48 2.18 -6.31
C PRO A 77 -2.04 2.33 -5.79
N ILE A 78 -1.66 1.58 -4.75
CA ILE A 78 -0.38 1.69 -4.04
C ILE A 78 0.70 0.77 -4.64
N VAL A 79 0.32 -0.23 -5.46
CA VAL A 79 1.26 -1.12 -6.16
C VAL A 79 2.33 -0.32 -6.93
N PHE A 80 1.97 0.82 -7.55
CA PHE A 80 2.95 1.66 -8.24
C PHE A 80 4.06 2.13 -7.29
N LEU A 81 3.68 2.66 -6.14
CA LEU A 81 4.62 3.13 -5.13
C LEU A 81 5.44 1.97 -4.58
N LEU A 82 4.81 0.82 -4.27
CA LEU A 82 5.51 -0.35 -3.74
C LEU A 82 6.58 -0.86 -4.69
N THR A 83 6.23 -1.01 -5.96
CA THR A 83 7.18 -1.47 -6.95
C THR A 83 8.29 -0.44 -7.15
N PHE A 84 7.98 0.86 -7.18
CA PHE A 84 9.00 1.91 -7.21
C PHE A 84 9.95 1.83 -6.01
N THR A 85 9.42 1.73 -4.79
CA THR A 85 10.22 1.62 -3.57
C THR A 85 11.09 0.36 -3.56
N PHE A 86 10.61 -0.75 -4.13
CA PHE A 86 11.41 -1.95 -4.29
C PHE A 86 12.68 -1.70 -5.12
N PHE A 87 12.55 -1.03 -6.27
CA PHE A 87 13.72 -0.68 -7.10
C PHE A 87 14.65 0.30 -6.40
N ILE A 88 14.09 1.31 -5.72
CA ILE A 88 14.90 2.26 -4.96
C ILE A 88 15.70 1.53 -3.88
N GLN A 89 15.09 0.62 -3.13
CA GLN A 89 15.82 -0.11 -2.09
C GLN A 89 16.85 -1.07 -2.66
N LEU A 90 16.57 -1.70 -3.80
CA LEU A 90 17.52 -2.59 -4.46
C LEU A 90 18.79 -1.84 -4.92
N PHE A 91 18.66 -0.60 -5.41
CA PHE A 91 19.79 0.18 -5.92
C PHE A 91 20.44 1.12 -4.89
N TYR A 92 19.70 1.58 -3.89
CA TYR A 92 20.16 2.57 -2.91
C TYR A 92 20.83 1.91 -1.70
N VAL A 93 20.33 0.75 -1.26
CA VAL A 93 20.87 0.06 -0.09
C VAL A 93 22.18 -0.63 -0.46
N LYS A 94 23.29 -0.12 0.10
CA LYS A 94 24.65 -0.63 -0.11
C LYS A 94 25.25 -1.34 1.11
N SER A 95 24.41 -1.81 2.02
CA SER A 95 24.81 -2.49 3.25
C SER A 95 24.57 -4.00 3.14
N GLY A 96 25.35 -4.80 3.85
CA GLY A 96 25.21 -6.26 3.89
C GLY A 96 26.23 -7.01 3.05
N THR A 97 25.91 -8.27 2.75
CA THR A 97 26.73 -9.11 1.86
C THR A 97 26.33 -8.90 0.41
N MET A 98 27.32 -8.87 -0.48
CA MET A 98 27.03 -8.81 -1.92
C MET A 98 26.42 -10.14 -2.34
N LEU A 99 25.22 -10.11 -2.94
CA LEU A 99 24.56 -11.30 -3.48
C LEU A 99 25.27 -11.85 -4.72
N THR A 100 26.00 -10.99 -5.42
CA THR A 100 26.82 -11.33 -6.58
C THR A 100 28.29 -11.28 -6.18
N GLU A 101 29.04 -12.35 -6.41
CA GLU A 101 30.48 -12.46 -6.08
C GLU A 101 31.30 -11.31 -6.68
N ASN A 102 30.88 -10.78 -7.83
CA ASN A 102 31.42 -9.58 -8.44
C ASN A 102 30.32 -8.54 -8.68
N PRO A 103 30.61 -7.23 -8.54
CA PRO A 103 29.67 -6.19 -8.93
C PRO A 103 29.34 -6.32 -10.42
N ILE A 104 28.04 -6.31 -10.75
CA ILE A 104 27.57 -6.44 -12.13
C ILE A 104 28.04 -5.20 -12.88
N GLN A 105 29.03 -5.36 -13.76
CA GLN A 105 29.46 -4.30 -14.63
C GLN A 105 28.42 -4.14 -15.73
N MET A 106 27.71 -3.03 -15.71
CA MET A 106 26.78 -2.66 -16.77
C MET A 106 27.50 -1.76 -17.76
N TYR A 107 27.44 -2.15 -19.02
CA TYR A 107 28.05 -1.41 -20.11
C TYR A 107 26.98 -0.64 -20.86
N ILE A 108 27.19 0.67 -21.02
CA ILE A 108 26.46 1.45 -22.00
C ILE A 108 27.14 1.18 -23.34
N SER A 109 26.47 0.40 -24.21
CA SER A 109 26.95 0.06 -25.55
C SER A 109 25.91 0.44 -26.60
N VAL A 110 26.33 0.62 -27.86
CA VAL A 110 25.40 0.85 -28.99
C VAL A 110 24.38 -0.29 -29.12
N THR A 111 24.81 -1.52 -28.83
CA THR A 111 23.94 -2.70 -28.80
C THR A 111 22.92 -2.67 -27.66
N SER A 112 23.28 -2.15 -26.48
CA SER A 112 22.33 -1.96 -25.37
C SER A 112 21.26 -0.93 -25.73
N ILE A 113 21.65 0.18 -26.39
CA ILE A 113 20.70 1.23 -26.82
C ILE A 113 19.69 0.68 -27.83
N LEU A 114 20.15 -0.06 -28.84
CA LEU A 114 19.26 -0.72 -29.80
C LEU A 114 18.33 -1.74 -29.13
N GLY A 115 18.85 -2.53 -28.17
CA GLY A 115 18.06 -3.47 -27.38
C GLY A 115 16.97 -2.77 -26.55
N ILE A 116 17.28 -1.63 -25.94
CA ILE A 116 16.32 -0.81 -25.18
C ILE A 116 15.23 -0.26 -26.10
N ILE A 117 15.59 0.26 -27.27
CA ILE A 117 14.62 0.79 -28.24
C ILE A 117 13.66 -0.31 -28.70
N LEU A 118 14.17 -1.48 -29.08
CA LEU A 118 13.35 -2.64 -29.46
C LEU A 118 12.44 -3.07 -28.31
N PHE A 119 12.96 -3.11 -27.09
CA PHE A 119 12.19 -3.48 -25.91
C PHE A 119 11.09 -2.46 -25.58
N VAL A 120 11.35 -1.15 -25.76
CA VAL A 120 10.34 -0.08 -25.58
C VAL A 120 9.23 -0.19 -26.63
N ILE A 121 9.56 -0.51 -27.89
CA ILE A 121 8.56 -0.77 -28.94
C ILE A 121 7.71 -1.98 -28.55
N PHE A 122 8.34 -3.07 -28.12
CA PHE A 122 7.66 -4.28 -27.65
C PHE A 122 6.75 -4.00 -26.44
N TYR A 123 7.24 -3.24 -25.46
CA TYR A 123 6.48 -2.79 -24.29
C TYR A 123 5.23 -2.01 -24.69
N ASN A 124 5.36 -1.09 -25.65
CA ASN A 124 4.25 -0.28 -26.11
C ASN A 124 3.15 -1.10 -26.80
N TRP A 125 3.52 -2.21 -27.43
CA TRP A 125 2.60 -3.16 -28.04
C TRP A 125 1.93 -4.10 -27.02
N SER A 126 2.71 -4.69 -26.12
CA SER A 126 2.24 -5.68 -25.13
C SER A 126 1.37 -5.07 -24.02
N LYS A 127 1.55 -3.78 -23.68
CA LYS A 127 0.77 -3.08 -22.63
C LYS A 127 -0.74 -3.11 -22.86
N LYS A 128 -1.19 -3.34 -24.10
CA LYS A 128 -2.61 -3.43 -24.47
C LYS A 128 -3.28 -4.68 -23.90
N TYR A 129 -2.56 -5.77 -23.72
CA TYR A 129 -3.09 -7.08 -23.33
C TYR A 129 -2.99 -7.37 -21.82
N ILE A 130 -2.12 -6.65 -21.09
CA ILE A 130 -1.82 -6.94 -19.69
C ILE A 130 -2.71 -6.13 -18.74
N LYS A 131 -3.44 -6.83 -17.86
CA LYS A 131 -4.34 -6.22 -16.85
C LYS A 131 -3.60 -5.37 -15.81
N PHE A 132 -2.38 -5.78 -15.43
CA PHE A 132 -1.53 -5.10 -14.44
C PHE A 132 -0.49 -4.18 -15.12
N ARG A 133 -0.95 -3.17 -15.86
CA ARG A 133 -0.10 -2.26 -16.66
C ARG A 133 1.06 -1.66 -15.87
N ILE A 134 0.83 -1.33 -14.60
CA ILE A 134 1.81 -0.74 -13.69
C ILE A 134 2.93 -1.75 -13.34
N LEU A 135 2.58 -2.95 -12.91
CA LEU A 135 3.58 -3.97 -12.58
C LEU A 135 4.40 -4.33 -13.82
N TYR A 136 3.76 -4.36 -14.99
CA TYR A 136 4.43 -4.59 -16.25
C TYR A 136 5.42 -3.48 -16.63
N PHE A 137 5.11 -2.20 -16.35
CA PHE A 137 6.05 -1.08 -16.55
C PHE A 137 7.36 -1.27 -15.77
N PHE A 138 7.25 -1.70 -14.51
CA PHE A 138 8.42 -1.93 -13.68
C PHE A 138 9.20 -3.19 -14.06
N PHE A 139 8.51 -4.27 -14.42
CA PHE A 139 9.15 -5.46 -14.99
C PHE A 139 9.90 -5.11 -16.28
N ALA A 140 9.31 -4.24 -17.09
CA ALA A 140 9.94 -3.71 -18.29
C ALA A 140 11.20 -2.88 -17.97
N ALA A 141 11.14 -2.00 -16.97
CA ALA A 141 12.32 -1.27 -16.51
C ALA A 141 13.44 -2.21 -16.03
N PHE A 142 13.11 -3.28 -15.29
CA PHE A 142 14.09 -4.29 -14.88
C PHE A 142 14.72 -5.02 -16.07
N MET A 143 13.91 -5.40 -17.06
CA MET A 143 14.40 -6.04 -18.28
C MET A 143 15.36 -5.17 -19.07
N VAL A 144 15.18 -3.84 -19.06
CA VAL A 144 16.15 -2.91 -19.64
C VAL A 144 17.52 -3.02 -18.95
N PHE A 145 17.57 -3.04 -17.61
CA PHE A 145 18.82 -3.24 -16.87
C PHE A 145 19.43 -4.63 -17.14
N PHE A 146 18.60 -5.66 -17.27
CA PHE A 146 19.06 -7.01 -17.60
C PHE A 146 19.67 -7.11 -19.01
N ILE A 147 19.03 -6.49 -20.01
CA ILE A 147 19.55 -6.38 -21.38
C ILE A 147 20.91 -5.68 -21.38
N GLN A 148 21.06 -4.64 -20.56
CA GLN A 148 22.32 -3.90 -20.43
C GLN A 148 23.45 -4.71 -19.79
N ALA A 149 23.13 -5.65 -18.90
CA ALA A 149 24.12 -6.54 -18.29
C ALA A 149 24.55 -7.68 -19.24
N MET A 150 23.66 -8.17 -20.11
CA MET A 150 23.90 -9.34 -20.96
C MET A 150 24.57 -9.02 -22.32
N LEU A 151 24.47 -7.79 -22.82
CA LEU A 151 24.95 -7.43 -24.17
C LEU A 151 26.16 -6.46 -24.14
N PRO A 152 27.42 -6.96 -24.11
CA PRO A 152 28.58 -6.13 -24.36
C PRO A 152 29.24 -6.52 -25.68
N TYR A 153 28.97 -5.78 -26.76
CA TYR A 153 29.72 -5.94 -28.02
C TYR A 153 30.71 -4.80 -28.26
N ILE A 154 30.38 -3.56 -27.84
CA ILE A 154 31.25 -2.38 -27.95
C ILE A 154 30.94 -1.41 -26.79
N PRO A 155 31.71 -1.42 -25.68
CA PRO A 155 31.43 -0.58 -24.52
C PRO A 155 31.84 0.89 -24.77
N LEU A 156 30.94 1.85 -24.53
CA LEU A 156 31.25 3.29 -24.49
C LEU A 156 31.66 3.73 -23.07
N THR A 157 30.87 3.35 -22.07
CA THR A 157 31.14 3.61 -20.64
C THR A 157 30.63 2.46 -19.77
N SER A 158 31.26 2.22 -18.63
CA SER A 158 30.88 1.16 -17.68
C SER A 158 30.55 1.74 -16.31
N TYR A 159 29.51 1.21 -15.67
CA TYR A 159 29.25 1.43 -14.24
C TYR A 159 29.06 0.10 -13.53
N SER A 160 29.45 0.04 -12.26
CA SER A 160 29.24 -1.13 -11.41
C SER A 160 27.92 -1.00 -10.66
N LEU A 161 27.10 -2.03 -10.75
CA LEU A 161 25.91 -2.20 -9.94
C LEU A 161 26.16 -3.32 -8.92
N SER A 162 26.25 -2.96 -7.64
CA SER A 162 26.29 -3.91 -6.54
C SER A 162 24.88 -4.08 -5.95
N ILE A 163 24.40 -5.31 -5.93
CA ILE A 163 23.12 -5.68 -5.31
C ILE A 163 23.43 -6.39 -3.99
N TYR A 164 22.85 -5.88 -2.91
CA TYR A 164 23.06 -6.41 -1.57
C TYR A 164 21.82 -7.17 -1.08
N ASP A 165 22.05 -8.19 -0.25
CA ASP A 165 21.01 -8.99 0.40
C ASP A 165 20.08 -8.15 1.27
N GLU A 166 20.62 -7.20 2.04
CA GLU A 166 19.83 -6.29 2.86
C GLU A 166 18.89 -5.41 2.02
N GLY A 167 19.28 -5.04 0.79
CA GLY A 167 18.42 -4.26 -0.09
C GLY A 167 17.13 -5.00 -0.42
N LEU A 168 17.23 -6.30 -0.70
CA LEU A 168 16.08 -7.17 -0.95
C LEU A 168 15.24 -7.36 0.32
N LEU A 169 15.89 -7.62 1.47
CA LEU A 169 15.20 -7.81 2.75
C LEU A 169 14.45 -6.55 3.19
N ARG A 170 15.07 -5.37 3.09
CA ARG A 170 14.41 -4.08 3.41
C ARG A 170 13.27 -3.77 2.45
N ALA A 171 13.43 -4.07 1.16
CA ALA A 171 12.37 -3.92 0.18
C ALA A 171 11.16 -4.81 0.52
N GLY A 172 11.41 -6.09 0.83
CA GLY A 172 10.39 -7.03 1.29
C GLY A 172 9.72 -6.58 2.60
N PHE A 173 10.50 -6.06 3.54
CA PHE A 173 10.01 -5.53 4.81
C PHE A 173 9.03 -4.36 4.60
N ILE A 174 9.38 -3.39 3.73
CA ILE A 174 8.51 -2.26 3.39
C ILE A 174 7.24 -2.76 2.69
N PHE A 175 7.37 -3.72 1.78
CA PHE A 175 6.24 -4.32 1.08
C PHE A 175 5.23 -4.94 2.06
N VAL A 176 5.72 -5.76 2.99
CA VAL A 176 4.88 -6.39 4.03
C VAL A 176 4.27 -5.33 4.96
N ARG A 177 5.05 -4.34 5.40
CA ARG A 177 4.57 -3.24 6.25
C ARG A 177 3.38 -2.52 5.65
N ILE A 178 3.54 -2.04 4.41
CA ILE A 178 2.50 -1.28 3.72
C ILE A 178 1.27 -2.16 3.44
N THR A 179 1.49 -3.43 3.10
CA THR A 179 0.40 -4.40 2.93
C THR A 179 -0.40 -4.57 4.22
N ASN A 180 0.26 -4.70 5.38
CA ASN A 180 -0.40 -4.76 6.69
C ASN A 180 -1.26 -3.52 6.97
N VAL A 181 -0.70 -2.33 6.76
CA VAL A 181 -1.42 -1.05 6.96
C VAL A 181 -2.68 -0.99 6.09
N ILE A 182 -2.57 -1.38 4.81
CA ILE A 182 -3.69 -1.33 3.88
C ILE A 182 -4.76 -2.36 4.24
N ILE A 183 -4.37 -3.59 4.63
CA ILE A 183 -5.33 -4.60 5.07
C ILE A 183 -6.08 -4.13 6.33
N LEU A 184 -5.36 -3.64 7.34
CA LEU A 184 -5.94 -3.18 8.60
C LEU A 184 -6.94 -2.02 8.40
N THR A 185 -6.57 -1.02 7.60
CA THR A 185 -7.45 0.12 7.30
C THR A 185 -8.66 -0.28 6.46
N SER A 186 -8.46 -1.20 5.50
CA SER A 186 -9.57 -1.75 4.69
C SER A 186 -10.54 -2.55 5.56
N LEU A 187 -10.04 -3.36 6.50
CA LEU A 187 -10.88 -4.11 7.43
C LEU A 187 -11.75 -3.19 8.28
N LEU A 188 -11.21 -2.11 8.84
CA LEU A 188 -12.00 -1.14 9.59
C LEU A 188 -13.11 -0.55 8.71
N THR A 189 -12.75 -0.14 7.48
CA THR A 189 -13.66 0.48 6.51
C THR A 189 -14.78 -0.46 6.09
N PHE A 190 -14.50 -1.76 5.93
CA PHE A 190 -15.50 -2.75 5.53
C PHE A 190 -16.36 -3.24 6.69
N THR A 191 -15.86 -3.23 7.93
CA THR A 191 -16.55 -3.82 9.10
C THR A 191 -17.24 -2.81 10.01
N THR A 192 -17.10 -1.50 9.74
CA THR A 192 -17.67 -0.44 10.58
C THR A 192 -18.47 0.54 9.74
N MET A 193 -19.73 0.76 10.09
CA MET A 193 -20.55 1.76 9.43
C MET A 193 -20.02 3.18 9.73
N THR A 194 -20.21 4.10 8.78
CA THR A 194 -19.73 5.49 8.92
C THR A 194 -20.39 6.21 10.09
N THR A 195 -21.66 5.92 10.38
CA THR A 195 -22.37 6.40 11.57
C THR A 195 -21.71 5.95 12.86
N ASP A 196 -21.41 4.65 12.95
CA ASP A 196 -20.78 4.02 14.11
C ASP A 196 -19.35 4.52 14.33
N LEU A 197 -18.63 4.79 13.22
CA LEU A 197 -17.32 5.40 13.23
C LEU A 197 -17.36 6.80 13.87
N ASN A 198 -18.38 7.61 13.57
CA ASN A 198 -18.53 8.94 14.18
C ASN A 198 -18.76 8.86 15.69
N TYR A 199 -19.66 7.98 16.13
CA TYR A 199 -19.88 7.74 17.56
C TYR A 199 -18.59 7.25 18.24
N GLY A 200 -17.79 6.46 17.52
CA GLY A 200 -16.45 6.07 17.94
C GLY A 200 -15.53 7.28 18.16
N ILE A 201 -15.37 8.10 17.13
CA ILE A 201 -14.53 9.31 17.13
C ILE A 201 -14.97 10.29 18.23
N GLU A 202 -16.27 10.56 18.35
CA GLU A 202 -16.82 11.43 19.40
C GLU A 202 -16.36 10.98 20.79
N SER A 203 -16.48 9.69 21.08
CA SER A 203 -16.08 9.19 22.39
C SER A 203 -14.57 9.23 22.61
N LEU A 204 -13.77 9.05 21.55
CA LEU A 204 -12.31 9.17 21.64
C LEU A 204 -11.87 10.62 21.83
N LEU A 205 -12.69 11.60 21.42
CA LEU A 205 -12.42 13.01 21.65
C LEU A 205 -12.78 13.48 23.07
N LYS A 206 -13.65 12.77 23.81
CA LYS A 206 -14.08 13.17 25.18
C LYS A 206 -12.94 13.52 26.17
N PRO A 207 -11.79 12.82 26.20
CA PRO A 207 -10.67 13.18 27.09
C PRO A 207 -10.12 14.59 26.82
N LEU A 208 -10.24 15.10 25.60
CA LEU A 208 -9.77 16.45 25.25
C LEU A 208 -10.61 17.56 25.91
N LYS A 209 -11.78 17.24 26.51
CA LYS A 209 -12.53 18.19 27.35
C LYS A 209 -11.71 18.71 28.52
N VAL A 210 -10.75 17.93 29.02
CA VAL A 210 -9.83 18.35 30.09
C VAL A 210 -8.99 19.55 29.66
N VAL A 211 -8.64 19.64 28.38
CA VAL A 211 -7.88 20.75 27.79
C VAL A 211 -8.81 21.86 27.26
N LYS A 212 -10.07 21.91 27.74
CA LYS A 212 -11.11 22.88 27.36
C LYS A 212 -11.51 22.87 25.87
N VAL A 213 -11.28 21.75 25.17
CA VAL A 213 -11.75 21.59 23.79
C VAL A 213 -13.27 21.33 23.76
N PRO A 214 -14.06 22.01 22.91
CA PRO A 214 -15.52 21.87 22.85
C PRO A 214 -15.95 20.62 22.06
N VAL A 215 -15.70 19.43 22.62
CA VAL A 215 -15.94 18.13 21.98
C VAL A 215 -17.40 17.94 21.56
N ASP A 216 -18.36 18.36 22.40
CA ASP A 216 -19.79 18.16 22.13
C ASP A 216 -20.26 18.94 20.90
N VAL A 217 -19.76 20.17 20.72
CA VAL A 217 -20.07 21.01 19.55
C VAL A 217 -19.45 20.41 18.28
N ILE A 218 -18.20 19.95 18.35
CA ILE A 218 -17.52 19.29 17.22
C ILE A 218 -18.27 18.02 16.80
N ALA A 219 -18.68 17.19 17.76
CA ALA A 219 -19.44 15.97 17.50
C ALA A 219 -20.81 16.26 16.87
N MET A 220 -21.49 17.30 17.33
CA MET A 220 -22.76 17.76 16.75
C MET A 220 -22.59 18.21 15.30
N MET A 221 -21.57 19.04 15.02
CA MET A 221 -21.25 19.49 13.66
C MET A 221 -20.92 18.31 12.74
N LEU A 222 -20.11 17.35 13.20
CA LEU A 222 -19.73 16.17 12.42
C LEU A 222 -20.95 15.29 12.11
N SER A 223 -21.79 15.02 13.11
CA SER A 223 -23.00 14.20 12.95
C SER A 223 -24.02 14.83 12.00
N LEU A 224 -24.20 16.15 12.11
CA LEU A 224 -25.06 16.92 11.22
C LEU A 224 -24.52 16.91 9.79
N THR A 225 -23.22 17.16 9.63
CA THR A 225 -22.55 17.17 8.31
C THR A 225 -22.70 15.83 7.60
N LEU A 226 -22.44 14.72 8.30
CA LEU A 226 -22.51 13.38 7.69
C LEU A 226 -23.92 12.97 7.30
N ARG A 227 -24.93 13.46 8.00
CA ARG A 227 -26.33 13.33 7.59
C ARG A 227 -26.66 14.16 6.36
N TYR A 228 -26.08 15.35 6.21
CA TYR A 228 -26.33 16.24 5.08
C TYR A 228 -25.52 15.89 3.83
N ILE A 229 -24.39 15.19 3.94
CA ILE A 229 -23.58 14.79 2.77
C ILE A 229 -24.41 14.05 1.71
N PRO A 230 -25.21 13.01 2.03
CA PRO A 230 -26.09 12.36 1.05
C PRO A 230 -27.10 13.31 0.41
N THR A 231 -27.70 14.20 1.20
CA THR A 231 -28.69 15.18 0.70
C THR A 231 -28.05 16.18 -0.26
N LEU A 232 -26.90 16.76 0.09
CA LEU A 232 -26.17 17.71 -0.75
C LEU A 232 -25.72 17.07 -2.06
N LEU A 233 -25.28 15.81 -2.03
CA LEU A 233 -24.95 15.07 -3.25
C LEU A 233 -26.20 14.85 -4.12
N GLY A 234 -27.35 14.53 -3.53
CA GLY A 234 -28.61 14.41 -4.25
C GLY A 234 -29.05 15.72 -4.92
N GLU A 235 -28.95 16.85 -4.23
CA GLU A 235 -29.24 18.17 -4.81
C GLU A 235 -28.23 18.58 -5.89
N THR A 236 -26.94 18.30 -5.67
CA THR A 236 -25.89 18.54 -6.68
C THR A 236 -26.17 17.75 -7.95
N GLU A 237 -26.57 16.48 -7.83
CA GLU A 237 -26.93 15.65 -8.98
C GLU A 237 -28.17 16.16 -9.74
N LYS A 238 -29.14 16.75 -9.04
CA LYS A 238 -30.30 17.40 -9.68
C LYS A 238 -29.87 18.64 -10.46
N ILE A 239 -29.05 19.51 -9.85
CA ILE A 239 -28.54 20.73 -10.48
C ILE A 239 -27.68 20.38 -11.70
N MET A 240 -26.82 19.35 -11.63
CA MET A 240 -25.99 18.93 -12.76
C MET A 240 -26.80 18.38 -13.94
N LYS A 241 -28.05 17.94 -13.73
CA LYS A 241 -28.94 17.40 -14.75
C LYS A 241 -29.90 18.45 -15.32
N ALA A 242 -30.08 19.57 -14.65
CA ALA A 242 -30.88 20.72 -15.09
C ALA A 242 -30.06 21.62 -16.02
#